data_AF-A0A134B5B8-F1
#
_entry.id   AF-A0A134B5B8-F1
#
_cell.length_a   1.000
_cell.length_b   1.000
_cell.length_c   1.000
_cell.angle_alpha   90.00
_cell.angle_beta   90.00
_cell.angle_gamma   90.00
#
_symmetry.space_group_name_H-M   'P 1'
#
loop_
_entity.id
_entity.type
_entity.pdbx_description
1 polymer ?
#
loop_
_entity_poly.entity_id
_entity_poly.type
_entity_poly.pdbx_seq_one_letter_code
_entity_poly.pdbx_strand_id
1 'polypeptide(L)' 'MVRLRTKKPVMPTLRLMKVGEVASFPVERLDVVRVTANRLGTMKRREGWKFQMKTKGLLVQVTRTA' A
#
# COMPACT_ATOMS: atom_id res chain seq x y z
N MET A 1 -5.00 -19.18 -20.57
CA MET A 1 -5.01 -17.70 -20.66
C MET A 1 -5.55 -17.12 -19.35
N VAL A 2 -4.68 -16.73 -18.42
CA VAL A 2 -5.10 -16.06 -17.18
C VAL A 2 -5.39 -14.60 -17.51
N ARG A 3 -6.67 -14.20 -17.48
CA ARG A 3 -7.09 -12.82 -17.67
C ARG A 3 -6.51 -11.97 -16.54
N LEU A 4 -5.55 -11.10 -16.85
CA LEU A 4 -5.03 -10.08 -15.94
C LEU A 4 -6.16 -9.08 -15.64
N ARG A 5 -7.06 -9.43 -14.71
CA ARG A 5 -7.98 -8.45 -14.09
C ARG A 5 -7.11 -7.32 -13.57
N THR A 6 -7.29 -6.13 -14.15
CA THR A 6 -6.65 -4.85 -13.81
C THR A 6 -6.04 -4.84 -12.41
N LYS A 7 -4.72 -5.06 -12.34
CA LYS A 7 -3.99 -5.10 -11.06
C LYS A 7 -4.13 -3.72 -10.40
N LYS A 8 -4.86 -3.63 -9.28
CA LYS A 8 -5.04 -2.39 -8.50
C LYS A 8 -3.69 -1.66 -8.37
N PRO A 9 -3.54 -0.41 -8.85
CA PRO A 9 -2.22 0.22 -8.86
C PRO A 9 -1.83 0.62 -7.43
N VAL A 10 -0.60 0.29 -7.00
CA VAL A 10 -0.17 0.50 -5.60
C VAL A 10 -0.04 2.00 -5.28
N MET A 11 0.79 2.73 -6.04
CA MET A 11 1.08 4.15 -5.75
C MET A 11 -0.16 5.05 -5.75
N PRO A 12 -1.05 5.02 -6.76
CA PRO A 12 -2.28 5.82 -6.73
C PRO A 12 -3.19 5.44 -5.56
N THR A 13 -3.29 4.14 -5.25
CA THR A 13 -4.08 3.68 -4.09
C THR A 13 -3.53 4.29 -2.80
N LEU A 14 -2.24 4.11 -2.50
CA LEU A 14 -1.63 4.60 -1.26
C LEU A 14 -1.67 6.12 -1.14
N ARG A 15 -1.60 6.85 -2.26
CA ARG A 15 -1.69 8.32 -2.29
C ARG A 15 -3.08 8.85 -1.97
N LEU A 16 -4.13 8.11 -2.34
CA LEU A 16 -5.53 8.49 -2.14
C LEU A 16 -6.11 8.02 -0.80
N MET A 17 -5.36 7.20 -0.05
CA MET A 17 -5.81 6.67 1.24
C MET A 17 -5.98 7.77 2.29
N LYS A 18 -7.09 7.69 3.03
CA LYS A 18 -7.32 8.50 4.23
C LYS A 18 -6.74 7.84 5.48
N VAL A 19 -6.52 8.61 6.54
CA VAL A 19 -6.10 8.05 7.85
C VAL A 19 -7.16 7.08 8.36
N GLY A 20 -6.72 5.89 8.79
CA GLY A 20 -7.56 4.77 9.20
C GLY A 20 -7.96 3.83 8.05
N GLU A 21 -7.78 4.23 6.79
CA GLU A 21 -8.13 3.39 5.65
C GLU A 21 -7.13 2.22 5.50
N VAL A 22 -7.64 1.08 5.02
CA VAL A 22 -6.86 -0.14 4.77
C VAL A 22 -6.97 -0.54 3.32
N ALA A 23 -5.83 -0.67 2.64
CA ALA A 23 -5.74 -1.24 1.30
C ALA A 23 -5.13 -2.64 1.37
N SER A 24 -5.71 -3.61 0.65
CA SER A 24 -5.17 -4.98 0.56
C SER A 24 -4.63 -5.26 -0.84
N PHE A 25 -3.49 -5.95 -0.90
CA PHE A 25 -2.84 -6.39 -2.13
C PHE A 25 -2.43 -7.87 -2.01
N PRO A 26 -2.35 -8.61 -3.12
CA PRO A 26 -1.77 -9.95 -3.12
C PRO A 26 -0.33 -9.96 -2.61
N VAL A 27 0.07 -11.01 -1.88
CA VAL A 27 1.40 -11.12 -1.25
C VAL A 27 2.55 -11.13 -2.26
N GLU A 28 2.30 -11.55 -3.50
CA GLU A 28 3.25 -11.49 -4.62
C GLU A 28 3.68 -10.06 -4.95
N ARG A 29 2.97 -9.06 -4.41
CA ARG A 29 3.28 -7.64 -4.59
C ARG A 29 3.88 -6.98 -3.34
N LEU A 30 4.24 -7.77 -2.32
CA LEU A 30 4.77 -7.27 -1.05
C LEU A 30 5.91 -6.26 -1.24
N ASP A 31 6.91 -6.58 -2.07
CA ASP A 31 8.06 -5.70 -2.26
C ASP A 31 7.66 -4.37 -2.89
N VAL A 32 6.82 -4.42 -3.92
CA VAL A 32 6.30 -3.21 -4.60
C VAL A 32 5.49 -2.37 -3.61
N VAL A 33 4.65 -3.00 -2.79
CA VAL A 33 3.86 -2.34 -1.75
C VAL A 33 4.76 -1.67 -0.71
N ARG A 34 5.76 -2.39 -0.20
CA ARG A 34 6.73 -1.92 0.80
C ARG A 34 7.55 -0.74 0.30
N VAL A 35 8.16 -0.87 -0.88
CA VAL A 35 8.96 0.20 -1.50
C VAL A 35 8.11 1.44 -1.73
N THR A 36 6.89 1.26 -2.25
CA THR A 36 5.99 2.39 -2.54
C THR A 36 5.54 3.10 -1.27
N ALA A 37 5.14 2.37 -0.23
CA ALA A 37 4.73 2.94 1.05
C ALA A 37 5.87 3.71 1.72
N ASN A 38 7.09 3.16 1.73
CA ASN A 38 8.28 3.81 2.27
C ASN A 38 8.66 5.07 1.49
N ARG A 39 8.62 5.01 0.16
CA ARG A 39 8.89 6.17 -0.70
C ARG A 39 7.87 7.28 -0.44
N LEU A 40 6.60 6.94 -0.36
CA LEU A 40 5.52 7.91 -0.12
C LEU A 40 5.65 8.54 1.27
N GLY A 41 5.90 7.74 2.32
CA GLY A 41 6.17 8.25 3.66
C GLY A 41 7.40 9.17 3.73
N THR A 42 8.43 8.89 2.93
CA THR A 42 9.62 9.75 2.82
C THR A 42 9.31 11.07 2.10
N MET A 43 8.63 11.01 0.95
CA MET A 43 8.23 12.21 0.19
C MET A 43 7.33 13.14 1.01
N LYS A 44 6.48 12.55 1.87
CA LYS A 44 5.48 13.26 2.66
C LYS A 44 5.85 13.33 4.15
N ARG A 45 7.14 13.20 4.47
CA ARG A 45 7.63 13.18 5.85
C ARG A 45 7.22 14.43 6.64
N ARG A 46 7.24 15.61 5.99
CA ARG A 46 6.83 16.88 6.61
C ARG A 46 5.34 16.95 6.93
N GLU A 47 4.52 16.22 6.18
CA GLU A 47 3.06 16.13 6.38
C GLU A 47 2.70 15.02 7.39
N GLY A 48 3.69 14.38 8.02
CA GLY A 48 3.46 13.35 9.04
C GLY A 48 3.06 11.98 8.48
N TRP A 49 3.24 11.75 7.18
CA TRP A 49 2.73 10.56 6.48
C TRP A 49 3.37 9.25 6.96
N LYS A 50 2.56 8.34 7.51
CA LYS A 50 2.92 7.02 8.03
C LYS A 50 1.98 5.93 7.51
N PHE A 51 2.57 4.79 7.18
CA PHE A 51 1.85 3.60 6.77
C PHE A 51 2.28 2.44 7.66
N GLN A 52 1.33 1.63 8.10
CA GLN A 52 1.58 0.36 8.76
C GLN A 52 1.27 -0.77 7.77
N MET A 53 2.12 -1.79 7.73
CA MET A 53 1.87 -2.97 6.91
C MET A 53 1.73 -4.21 7.79
N LYS A 54 0.80 -5.09 7.42
CA LYS A 54 0.60 -6.40 8.04
C LYS A 54 0.34 -7.43 6.95
N THR A 55 0.94 -8.60 7.06
CA THR A 55 0.61 -9.76 6.22
C THR A 55 -0.50 -10.55 6.89
N LYS A 56 -1.56 -10.86 6.15
CA LYS A 56 -2.67 -11.70 6.60
C LYS A 56 -2.95 -12.76 5.52
N GLY A 57 -2.46 -13.98 5.75
CA GLY A 57 -2.50 -15.05 4.74
C GLY A 57 -1.76 -14.64 3.47
N LEU A 58 -2.42 -14.77 2.31
CA LEU A 58 -1.88 -14.41 0.99
C LEU A 58 -2.11 -12.93 0.62
N LEU A 59 -2.41 -12.07 1.61
CA LEU A 59 -2.63 -10.65 1.42
C LEU A 59 -1.67 -9.81 2.26
N VAL A 60 -1.25 -8.69 1.70
CA VAL A 60 -0.57 -7.60 2.39
C VAL A 60 -1.56 -6.47 2.57
N GLN A 61 -1.81 -6.14 3.83
CA GLN A 61 -2.63 -5.01 4.22
C GLN A 61 -1.73 -3.82 4.52
N VAL A 62 -2.06 -2.68 3.93
CA VAL A 62 -1.44 -1.39 4.24
C VAL A 62 -2.50 -0.51 4.87
N THR A 63 -2.22 0.01 6.06
CA THR A 63 -3.07 0.95 6.78
C THR A 63 -2.37 2.30 6.80
N ARG A 64 -3.12 3.36 6.49
CA ARG A 64 -2.65 4.73 6.65
C ARG A 64 -2.85 5.17 8.09
N THR A 65 -1.78 5.39 8.86
CA THR A 65 -1.89 5.61 10.32
C THR A 65 -1.76 7.06 10.76
N ALA A 66 -1.10 7.89 9.97
CA ALA A 66 -1.00 9.35 10.14
C ALA A 66 -0.72 9.93 8.79
#